data_AF-A0A8D8D5S5-F1
#
_entry.id   AF-A0A8D8D5S5-F1
#
_cell.length_a   1.000
_cell.length_b   1.000
_cell.length_c   1.000
_cell.angle_alpha   90.00
_cell.angle_beta   90.00
_cell.angle_gamma   90.00
#
_symmetry.space_group_name_H-M   'P 1'
#
loop_
_entity.id
_entity.type
_entity.pdbx_description
1 polymer ?
#
loop_
_entity_poly.entity_id
_entity_poly.type
_entity_poly.pdbx_seq_one_letter_code
_entity_poly.pdbx_strand_id
1 'polypeptide(L)'
;MYIVGDLLSYRTVPVVMISLPTLFAILMTLIPETPQSLLKQRNVTQAEQSLKFYSGLKSDQECTPEFKQQFEKLRNFILNSKLQSDRLQLQDFTSPAAKKGILIGIFLMFLNQFCGVFAILTYAVSIFSESGSTLSPGTSAIIMGAIQIVGTIASFIF
;
A
#
# COMPACT_ATOMS: atom_id res chain seq x y z
N MET A 1 4.88 -17.82 3.03
CA MET A 1 5.60 -18.34 1.84
C MET A 1 6.64 -19.35 2.29
N TYR A 2 7.57 -18.91 3.14
CA TYR A 2 8.68 -19.68 3.70
C TYR A 2 8.31 -20.89 4.60
N ILE A 3 7.36 -20.76 5.52
CA ILE A 3 6.90 -21.86 6.40
C ILE A 3 5.95 -22.84 5.67
N VAL A 4 5.30 -22.35 4.61
CA VAL A 4 4.27 -23.09 3.87
C VAL A 4 4.90 -24.11 2.90
N GLY A 5 6.14 -23.88 2.47
CA GLY A 5 6.87 -24.78 1.57
C GLY A 5 7.42 -26.05 2.25
N ASP A 6 7.60 -26.03 3.58
CA ASP A 6 8.17 -27.17 4.33
C ASP A 6 7.08 -28.15 4.84
N LEU A 7 5.85 -27.65 5.05
CA LEU A 7 4.76 -28.41 5.70
C LEU A 7 3.57 -28.73 4.79
N LEU A 8 3.41 -28.09 3.63
CA LEU A 8 2.24 -28.31 2.75
C LEU A 8 2.63 -28.59 1.30
N SER A 9 2.04 -29.66 0.76
CA SER A 9 2.17 -30.14 -0.62
C SER A 9 2.18 -29.00 -1.64
N TYR A 10 3.03 -29.10 -2.67
CA TYR A 10 3.23 -28.11 -3.76
C TYR A 10 1.94 -27.59 -4.40
N ARG A 11 0.85 -28.38 -4.34
CA ARG A 11 -0.48 -28.00 -4.83
C ARG A 11 -1.27 -27.06 -3.91
N THR A 12 -1.00 -27.04 -2.60
CA THR A 12 -1.76 -26.24 -1.63
C THR A 12 -1.21 -24.82 -1.48
N VAL A 13 0.08 -24.61 -1.76
CA VAL A 13 0.74 -23.29 -1.74
C VAL A 13 0.01 -22.26 -2.63
N PRO A 14 -0.24 -22.51 -3.93
CA PRO A 14 -0.93 -21.54 -4.78
C PRO A 14 -2.37 -21.28 -4.32
N VAL A 15 -3.06 -22.29 -3.78
CA VAL A 15 -4.44 -22.15 -3.27
C VAL A 15 -4.50 -21.16 -2.10
N VAL A 16 -3.58 -21.29 -1.13
CA VAL A 16 -3.47 -20.36 0.01
C VAL A 16 -3.04 -18.95 -0.45
N MET A 17 -2.16 -18.88 -1.44
CA MET A 17 -1.73 -17.59 -2.00
C MET A 17 -2.84 -16.87 -2.76
N ILE A 18 -3.79 -17.58 -3.38
CA ILE A 18 -4.94 -16.98 -4.06
C ILE A 18 -6.08 -16.67 -3.08
N SER A 19 -6.24 -17.46 -2.01
CA SER A 19 -7.30 -17.24 -1.03
C SER A 19 -7.17 -15.89 -0.32
N LEU A 20 -5.94 -15.47 -0.01
CA LEU A 20 -5.70 -14.20 0.70
C LEU A 20 -6.06 -12.95 -0.14
N PRO A 21 -5.58 -12.79 -1.40
CA PRO A 21 -6.05 -11.73 -2.30
C PRO A 21 -7.54 -11.80 -2.60
N THR A 22 -8.11 -13.00 -2.73
CA THR A 22 -9.55 -13.16 -2.98
C THR A 22 -10.36 -12.65 -1.79
N LEU A 23 -9.97 -13.01 -0.56
CA LEU A 23 -10.57 -12.49 0.66
C LEU A 23 -10.43 -10.97 0.75
N PHE A 24 -9.26 -10.43 0.43
CA PHE A 24 -9.02 -8.99 0.38
C PHE A 24 -9.92 -8.29 -0.65
N ALA A 25 -10.06 -8.86 -1.85
CA ALA A 25 -10.94 -8.32 -2.89
C ALA A 25 -12.41 -8.29 -2.44
N ILE A 26 -12.89 -9.38 -1.80
CA ILE A 26 -14.24 -9.43 -1.24
C ILE A 26 -14.43 -8.35 -0.17
N LEU A 27 -13.47 -8.21 0.76
CA LEU A 27 -13.50 -7.15 1.77
C LEU A 27 -13.50 -5.74 1.15
N MET A 28 -12.74 -5.54 0.08
CA MET A 28 -12.68 -4.27 -0.63
C MET A 28 -14.02 -3.93 -1.30
N THR A 29 -14.78 -4.92 -1.80
CA THR A 29 -16.13 -4.67 -2.33
C THR A 29 -17.15 -4.21 -1.27
N LEU A 30 -16.89 -4.46 0.02
CA LEU A 30 -17.73 -3.98 1.12
C LEU A 30 -17.41 -2.54 1.52
N ILE A 31 -16.22 -2.02 1.16
CA ILE A 31 -15.78 -0.67 1.50
C ILE A 31 -16.29 0.28 0.40
N PRO A 32 -16.96 1.39 0.74
CA PRO A 32 -17.41 2.35 -0.26
C PRO A 32 -16.21 2.97 -0.98
N GLU A 33 -16.41 3.33 -2.25
CA GLU A 33 -15.42 4.04 -3.06
C GLU A 33 -14.88 5.29 -2.35
N THR A 34 -13.62 5.63 -2.60
CA THR A 34 -13.00 6.79 -1.96
C THR A 34 -13.78 8.08 -2.27
N PRO A 35 -14.01 8.97 -1.29
CA PRO A 35 -14.81 10.18 -1.49
C PRO A 35 -14.22 11.10 -2.57
N GLN A 36 -12.90 11.03 -2.77
CA GLN A 36 -12.21 11.75 -3.84
C GLN A 36 -12.59 11.26 -5.24
N SER A 37 -12.73 9.94 -5.43
CA SER A 37 -13.17 9.33 -6.69
C SER A 37 -14.61 9.75 -7.02
N LEU A 38 -15.51 9.71 -6.03
CA LEU A 38 -16.92 10.06 -6.18
C LEU A 38 -17.12 11.57 -6.44
N LEU A 39 -16.35 12.44 -5.79
CA LEU A 39 -16.34 13.88 -6.09
C LEU A 39 -15.85 14.18 -7.51
N LYS A 40 -14.85 13.44 -8.01
CA LYS A 40 -14.38 13.57 -9.40
C LYS A 40 -15.45 13.17 -10.42
N GLN A 41 -16.27 12.18 -10.08
CA GLN A 41 -17.41 11.69 -10.87
C GLN A 41 -18.68 12.55 -10.73
N ARG A 42 -18.62 13.69 -10.02
CA ARG A 42 -19.75 14.60 -9.70
C ARG A 42 -20.87 13.96 -8.86
N ASN A 43 -20.62 12.82 -8.22
CA ASN A 43 -21.59 12.16 -7.36
C ASN A 43 -21.42 12.62 -5.91
N VAL A 44 -21.91 13.84 -5.63
CA VAL A 44 -21.72 14.53 -4.34
C VAL A 44 -22.40 13.79 -3.19
N THR A 45 -23.60 13.23 -3.42
CA THR A 45 -24.37 12.51 -2.41
C THR A 45 -23.67 11.23 -1.94
N GLN A 46 -23.12 10.43 -2.87
CA GLN A 46 -22.37 9.23 -2.51
C GLN A 46 -21.00 9.57 -1.89
N ALA A 47 -20.38 10.67 -2.31
CA ALA A 47 -19.14 11.14 -1.70
C ALA A 47 -19.33 11.53 -0.24
N GLU A 48 -20.46 12.18 0.09
CA GLU A 48 -20.81 12.52 1.47
C GLU A 48 -21.02 11.25 2.31
N GLN A 49 -21.75 10.26 1.79
CA GLN A 49 -21.94 8.96 2.45
C GLN A 49 -20.62 8.20 2.67
N SER A 50 -19.72 8.23 1.69
CA SER A 50 -18.41 7.59 1.81
C SER A 50 -17.54 8.29 2.83
N LEU A 51 -17.53 9.63 2.86
CA LEU A 51 -16.82 10.39 3.90
C LEU A 51 -17.42 10.14 5.29
N LYS A 52 -18.74 10.02 5.42
CA LYS A 52 -19.40 9.61 6.68
C LYS A 52 -18.92 8.23 7.14
N PHE A 53 -18.85 7.26 6.23
CA PHE A 53 -18.33 5.92 6.52
C PHE A 53 -16.87 5.95 7.02
N TYR A 54 -15.98 6.69 6.34
CA TYR A 54 -14.58 6.82 6.76
C TYR A 54 -14.39 7.63 8.05
N SER A 55 -15.27 8.60 8.33
CA SER A 55 -15.26 9.36 9.58
C SER A 55 -15.90 8.61 10.77
N GLY A 56 -16.45 7.42 10.54
CA GLY A 56 -17.11 6.62 11.58
C GLY A 56 -18.47 7.16 12.03
N LEU A 57 -19.06 8.12 11.30
CA LEU A 57 -20.34 8.73 11.61
C LEU A 57 -21.46 7.79 11.15
N LYS A 58 -22.19 7.20 12.11
CA LYS A 58 -23.23 6.19 11.82
C LYS A 58 -24.61 6.79 11.59
N SER A 59 -24.84 8.05 11.97
CA SER A 59 -26.14 8.70 11.83
C SER A 59 -26.03 10.14 11.31
N ASP A 60 -27.04 10.56 10.55
CA ASP A 60 -27.18 11.93 10.01
C ASP A 60 -27.29 12.99 11.12
N GLN A 61 -27.60 12.57 12.35
CA GLN A 61 -27.63 13.42 13.54
C GLN A 61 -26.24 13.80 14.08
N GLU A 62 -25.18 13.06 13.72
CA GLU A 62 -23.80 13.36 14.15
C GLU A 62 -23.05 14.23 13.13
N CYS A 63 -23.75 14.74 12.10
CA CYS A 63 -23.19 15.68 11.15
C CYS A 63 -22.96 17.05 11.81
N THR A 64 -21.85 17.16 12.56
CA THR A 64 -21.34 18.40 13.13
C THR A 64 -21.11 19.41 11.98
N PRO A 65 -21.34 20.72 12.19
CA PRO A 65 -21.00 21.76 11.21
C PRO A 65 -19.55 21.67 10.71
N GLU A 66 -18.64 21.16 11.54
CA GLU A 66 -17.24 20.88 11.19
C GLU A 66 -17.09 19.84 10.08
N PHE A 67 -17.89 18.77 10.08
CA PHE A 67 -17.88 17.74 9.04
C PHE A 67 -18.29 18.34 7.69
N LYS A 68 -19.36 19.15 7.68
CA LYS A 68 -19.81 19.85 6.47
C LYS A 68 -18.74 20.82 5.94
N GLN A 69 -18.05 21.52 6.84
CA GLN A 69 -16.96 22.41 6.44
C GLN A 69 -15.76 21.63 5.87
N GLN A 70 -15.42 20.48 6.44
CA GLN A 70 -14.37 19.60 5.91
C GLN A 70 -14.74 19.01 4.54
N PHE A 71 -15.98 18.55 4.39
CA PHE A 71 -16.49 18.06 3.11
C PHE A 71 -16.47 19.16 2.04
N GLU A 72 -16.90 20.37 2.37
CA GLU A 72 -16.85 21.52 1.44
C GLU A 72 -15.42 21.94 1.11
N LYS A 73 -14.48 21.92 2.07
CA LYS A 73 -13.05 22.14 1.78
C LYS A 73 -12.50 21.10 0.81
N LEU A 74 -12.80 19.81 1.03
CA LEU A 74 -12.36 18.71 0.17
C LEU A 74 -12.99 18.82 -1.23
N ARG A 75 -14.29 19.12 -1.30
CA ARG A 75 -15.02 19.36 -2.53
C ARG A 75 -14.42 20.51 -3.33
N ASN A 76 -14.21 21.66 -2.70
CA ASN A 76 -13.62 22.83 -3.34
C ASN A 76 -12.18 22.56 -3.77
N PHE A 77 -11.37 21.87 -2.97
CA PHE A 77 -10.02 21.47 -3.35
C PHE A 77 -10.03 20.60 -4.61
N ILE A 78 -10.89 19.59 -4.68
CA ILE A 78 -10.96 18.68 -5.84
C ILE A 78 -11.54 19.37 -7.07
N LEU A 79 -12.56 20.22 -6.91
CA LEU A 79 -13.20 20.93 -8.01
C LEU A 79 -12.29 22.02 -8.58
N ASN A 80 -11.56 22.74 -7.72
CA ASN A 80 -10.50 23.68 -8.13
C ASN A 80 -9.27 22.95 -8.69
N SER A 81 -8.91 21.78 -8.17
CA SER A 81 -7.87 20.94 -8.77
C SER A 81 -8.30 20.42 -10.15
N LYS A 82 -9.60 20.26 -10.41
CA LYS A 82 -10.12 19.92 -11.74
C LYS A 82 -10.07 21.11 -12.70
N LEU A 83 -10.18 22.34 -12.20
CA LEU A 83 -9.85 23.55 -12.97
C LEU A 83 -8.34 23.63 -13.26
N GLN A 84 -7.50 23.10 -12.38
CA GLN A 84 -6.07 22.85 -12.60
C GLN A 84 -5.77 21.50 -13.26
N SER A 85 -6.78 20.79 -13.80
CA SER A 85 -6.53 19.57 -14.58
C SER A 85 -6.02 19.95 -15.97
N ASP A 86 -4.89 20.64 -16.01
CA ASP A 86 -3.97 20.54 -17.13
C ASP A 86 -3.67 19.06 -17.28
N ARG A 87 -4.04 18.50 -18.43
CA ARG A 87 -3.52 17.21 -18.89
C ARG A 87 -2.02 17.26 -18.62
N LEU A 88 -1.48 16.33 -17.80
CA LEU A 88 -0.06 16.24 -17.51
C LEU A 88 0.72 16.38 -18.82
N GLN A 89 1.34 17.54 -19.03
CA GLN A 89 2.14 17.79 -20.20
C GLN A 89 3.54 17.28 -19.90
N LEU A 90 4.26 16.80 -20.91
CA LEU A 90 5.67 16.43 -20.74
C LEU A 90 6.52 17.59 -20.19
N GLN A 91 6.04 18.83 -20.32
CA GLN A 91 6.65 20.02 -19.74
C GLN A 91 6.58 20.07 -18.20
N ASP A 92 5.56 19.47 -17.57
CA ASP A 92 5.45 19.44 -16.11
C ASP A 92 6.58 18.61 -15.46
N PHE A 93 7.02 17.55 -16.15
CA PHE A 93 8.18 16.75 -15.76
C PHE A 93 9.51 17.48 -15.94
N THR A 94 9.53 18.55 -16.73
CA THR A 94 10.74 19.35 -16.93
C THR A 94 10.90 20.51 -15.94
N SER A 95 9.89 20.75 -15.10
CA SER A 95 9.97 21.73 -14.00
C SER A 95 11.13 21.41 -13.05
N PRO A 96 11.89 22.41 -12.56
CA PRO A 96 13.01 22.18 -11.65
C PRO A 96 12.59 21.47 -10.35
N ALA A 97 11.38 21.73 -9.85
CA ALA A 97 10.82 21.05 -8.69
C ALA A 97 10.50 19.57 -9.00
N ALA A 98 9.88 19.30 -10.15
CA ALA A 98 9.56 17.94 -10.59
C ALA A 98 10.83 17.11 -10.83
N LYS A 99 11.83 17.66 -11.51
CA LYS A 99 13.13 17.00 -11.74
C LYS A 99 13.81 16.62 -10.42
N LYS A 100 13.80 17.52 -9.43
CA LYS A 100 14.39 17.24 -8.12
C LYS A 100 13.64 16.11 -7.40
N GLY A 101 12.30 16.14 -7.41
CA GLY A 101 11.48 15.08 -6.83
C GLY A 101 11.70 13.72 -7.51
N ILE A 102 11.73 13.70 -8.84
CA ILE A 102 11.98 12.50 -9.65
C ILE A 102 13.39 11.97 -9.39
N LEU A 103 14.41 12.83 -9.34
CA LEU A 103 15.78 12.41 -9.06
C LEU A 103 15.90 11.76 -7.68
N ILE A 104 15.28 12.35 -6.65
CA ILE A 104 15.27 11.79 -5.30
C ILE A 104 14.55 10.43 -5.30
N GLY A 105 13.38 10.34 -5.94
CA GLY A 105 12.62 9.08 -6.03
C GLY A 105 13.40 7.98 -6.75
N ILE A 106 14.01 8.29 -7.89
CA ILE A 106 14.86 7.36 -8.64
C ILE A 106 16.05 6.94 -7.78
N PHE A 107 16.75 7.88 -7.17
CA PHE A 107 17.90 7.59 -6.33
C PHE A 107 17.52 6.69 -5.14
N LEU A 108 16.38 6.95 -4.49
CA LEU A 108 15.87 6.14 -3.39
C LEU A 108 15.49 4.73 -3.86
N MET A 109 14.85 4.59 -5.02
CA MET A 109 14.58 3.27 -5.61
C MET A 109 15.87 2.52 -5.95
N PHE A 110 16.88 3.22 -6.48
CA PHE A 110 18.20 2.65 -6.72
C PHE A 110 18.84 2.15 -5.43
N LEU A 111 18.87 2.96 -4.37
CA LEU A 111 19.41 2.55 -3.07
C LEU A 111 18.66 1.34 -2.51
N ASN A 112 17.32 1.30 -2.65
CA ASN A 112 16.51 0.18 -2.21
C ASN A 112 16.89 -1.12 -2.93
N GLN A 113 17.08 -1.07 -4.25
CA GLN A 113 17.49 -2.24 -5.04
C GLN A 113 18.94 -2.66 -4.77
N PHE A 114 19.86 -1.70 -4.63
CA PHE A 114 21.29 -1.94 -4.37
C PHE A 114 21.58 -2.46 -2.96
N CYS A 115 20.66 -2.27 -2.01
CA CYS A 115 20.72 -2.93 -0.69
C CYS A 115 20.67 -4.47 -0.80
N GLY A 116 20.35 -5.03 -1.97
CA GLY A 116 20.44 -6.46 -2.23
C GLY A 116 19.37 -7.28 -1.53
N VAL A 117 18.29 -6.64 -1.07
CA VAL A 117 17.19 -7.30 -0.34
C VAL A 117 16.64 -8.50 -1.10
N PHE A 118 16.49 -8.42 -2.43
CA PHE A 118 16.04 -9.53 -3.26
C PHE A 118 17.03 -10.69 -3.32
N ALA A 119 18.33 -10.42 -3.38
CA ALA A 119 19.37 -11.45 -3.37
C ALA A 119 19.40 -12.17 -2.02
N ILE A 120 19.31 -11.42 -0.92
CA ILE A 120 19.23 -11.96 0.44
C ILE A 120 17.98 -12.82 0.59
N LEU A 121 16.80 -12.36 0.15
CA LEU A 121 15.56 -13.13 0.23
C LEU A 121 15.61 -14.42 -0.60
N THR A 122 16.17 -14.37 -1.81
CA THR A 122 16.21 -15.51 -2.72
C THR A 122 17.23 -16.56 -2.30
N TYR A 123 18.42 -16.12 -1.87
CA TYR A 123 19.54 -16.99 -1.54
C TYR A 123 19.77 -17.13 -0.03
N ALA A 124 18.80 -16.76 0.81
CA ALA A 124 18.92 -16.84 2.27
C ALA A 124 19.43 -18.21 2.74
N VAL A 125 18.84 -19.29 2.22
CA VAL A 125 19.23 -20.68 2.56
C VAL A 125 20.71 -20.94 2.20
N SER A 126 21.13 -20.53 1.00
CA SER A 126 22.52 -20.68 0.54
C SER A 126 23.49 -19.86 1.37
N ILE A 127 23.15 -18.61 1.69
CA ILE A 127 23.98 -17.70 2.51
C ILE A 127 24.17 -18.28 3.91
N PHE A 128 23.09 -18.75 4.56
CA PHE A 128 23.18 -19.37 5.87
C PHE A 128 23.91 -20.72 5.85
N SER A 129 23.80 -21.48 4.75
CA SER A 129 24.56 -22.73 4.59
C SER A 129 26.05 -22.46 4.41
N GLU A 130 26.44 -21.46 3.63
CA GLU A 130 27.84 -21.08 3.41
C GLU A 130 28.46 -20.39 4.62
N SER A 131 27.66 -19.73 5.46
CA SER A 131 28.14 -19.15 6.73
C SER A 131 28.46 -20.20 7.81
N GLY A 132 28.45 -21.50 7.47
CA GLY A 132 28.74 -22.60 8.38
C GLY A 132 27.58 -22.98 9.30
N SER A 133 26.35 -22.53 9.02
CA SER A 133 25.20 -22.92 9.82
C SER A 133 24.64 -24.27 9.35
N THR A 134 24.33 -25.15 10.29
CA THR A 134 23.62 -26.42 10.05
C THR A 134 22.10 -26.22 10.07
N LEU A 135 21.61 -25.05 9.65
CA LEU A 135 20.20 -24.71 9.71
C LEU A 135 19.44 -25.38 8.56
N SER A 136 18.33 -26.05 8.89
CA SER A 136 17.44 -26.60 7.88
C SER A 136 16.82 -25.47 7.03
N PRO A 137 16.48 -25.73 5.74
CA PRO A 137 15.82 -24.76 4.90
C PRO A 137 14.59 -24.14 5.56
N GLY A 138 13.75 -24.94 6.24
CA GLY A 138 12.58 -24.47 6.99
C GLY A 138 12.94 -23.48 8.11
N THR A 139 13.99 -23.73 8.89
CA THR A 139 14.43 -22.84 9.98
C THR A 139 14.93 -21.49 9.46
N SER A 140 15.74 -21.48 8.39
CA SER A 140 16.22 -20.23 7.78
C SER A 140 15.05 -19.39 7.23
N ALA A 141 14.06 -20.06 6.65
CA ALA A 141 12.83 -19.46 6.16
C ALA A 141 12.01 -18.76 7.27
N ILE A 142 11.91 -19.39 8.45
CA ILE A 142 11.26 -18.83 9.64
C ILE A 142 11.99 -17.58 10.13
N ILE A 143 13.32 -17.62 10.22
CA ILE A 143 14.15 -16.49 10.68
C ILE A 143 13.96 -15.29 9.75
N MET A 144 13.99 -15.49 8.42
CA MET A 144 13.74 -14.43 7.45
C MET A 144 12.34 -13.83 7.59
N GLY A 145 11.31 -14.68 7.79
CA GLY A 145 9.95 -14.22 8.04
C GLY A 145 9.84 -13.37 9.32
N ALA A 146 10.52 -13.77 10.40
CA ALA A 146 10.55 -13.02 11.64
C ALA A 146 11.22 -11.65 11.48
N ILE A 147 12.39 -11.59 10.81
CA ILE A 147 13.08 -10.33 10.51
C ILE A 147 12.18 -9.40 9.70
N GLN A 148 11.46 -9.93 8.72
CA GLN A 148 10.54 -9.13 7.90
C GLN A 148 9.36 -8.56 8.70
N ILE A 149 8.78 -9.34 9.61
CA ILE A 149 7.68 -8.88 10.47
C ILE A 149 8.18 -7.78 11.41
N VAL A 150 9.33 -7.99 12.07
CA VAL A 150 9.91 -6.98 12.97
C VAL A 150 10.25 -5.70 12.21
N GLY A 151 10.86 -5.82 11.02
CA GLY A 151 11.15 -4.67 10.16
C GLY A 151 9.88 -3.91 9.77
N THR A 152 8.82 -4.62 9.40
CA THR A 152 7.53 -4.00 9.03
C THR A 152 6.90 -3.27 10.21
N ILE A 153 6.91 -3.87 11.40
CA ILE A 153 6.39 -3.24 12.62
C ILE A 153 7.20 -1.99 12.96
N ALA A 154 8.53 -2.07 12.89
CA ALA A 154 9.41 -0.93 13.14
C ALA A 154 9.12 0.23 12.16
N SER A 155 8.96 -0.06 10.86
CA SER A 155 8.61 0.94 9.83
C SER A 155 7.19 1.49 9.95
N PHE A 156 6.28 0.78 10.62
CA PHE A 156 4.94 1.31 10.88
C PHE A 156 4.92 2.26 12.09
N ILE A 157 5.83 2.03 13.04
CA ILE A 157 5.93 2.82 14.28
C ILE A 157 6.77 4.09 14.08
N PHE A 158 7.78 4.05 13.19
CA PHE A 158 8.69 5.16 12.86
C PHE A 158 8.37 5.77 11.50
#